data_AF-A0A924YCP4-F1
#
_entry.id   AF-A0A924YCP4-F1
#
_cell.length_a   1.000
_cell.length_b   1.000
_cell.length_c   1.000
_cell.angle_alpha   90.00
_cell.angle_beta   90.00
_cell.angle_gamma   90.00
#
_symmetry.space_group_name_H-M   'P 1'
#
loop_
_entity.id
_entity.type
_entity.pdbx_description
1 polymer ?
#
loop_
_entity_poly.entity_id
_entity_poly.type
_entity_poly.pdbx_seq_one_letter_code
_entity_poly.pdbx_strand_id
1 'polypeptide(L)'
;MSRSSLPPSQSSSNTELDDLLSALTDALLTDGEIDQLADELLAHTNAPRREVEGLVHVLQRLHGALLVVQPSHRFTRRLKQDILGVPEENVVMRFRQLPTRVQLATGIALLAGFLFVRRRRAVDDDALRDTKEVTALLQ
;
A
#
# COMPACT_ATOMS: atom_id res chain seq x y z
N MET A 1 26.20 -15.44 -46.85
CA MET A 1 25.85 -15.16 -45.44
C MET A 1 24.77 -14.10 -45.45
N SER A 2 23.50 -14.51 -45.42
CA SER A 2 22.34 -13.62 -45.52
C SER A 2 21.97 -13.12 -44.13
N ARG A 3 22.07 -11.81 -43.90
CA ARG A 3 21.53 -11.17 -42.70
C ARG A 3 20.02 -11.06 -42.87
N SER A 4 19.29 -11.89 -42.13
CA SER A 4 17.85 -11.79 -41.96
C SER A 4 17.52 -10.44 -41.33
N SER A 5 16.81 -9.60 -42.07
CA SER A 5 16.21 -8.35 -41.61
C SER A 5 15.18 -8.64 -40.50
N LEU A 6 15.43 -8.16 -39.29
CA LEU A 6 14.38 -7.99 -38.27
C LEU A 6 13.46 -6.84 -38.71
N PRO A 7 12.13 -6.97 -38.65
CA PRO A 7 11.23 -5.85 -38.88
C PRO A 7 11.18 -4.92 -37.66
N PRO A 8 11.49 -3.61 -37.80
CA PRO A 8 11.29 -2.62 -36.75
C PRO A 8 9.98 -1.87 -36.97
N SER A 9 8.88 -2.26 -36.29
CA SER A 9 7.66 -1.42 -36.25
C SER A 9 6.57 -1.81 -35.23
N GLN A 10 6.63 -2.97 -34.57
CA GLN A 10 5.48 -3.45 -33.75
C GLN A 10 5.42 -2.90 -32.31
N SER A 11 6.50 -2.34 -31.78
CA SER A 11 6.49 -1.86 -30.38
C SER A 11 5.80 -0.52 -30.18
N SER A 12 5.81 0.36 -31.18
CA SER A 12 5.16 1.69 -31.08
C SER A 12 3.64 1.60 -31.24
N SER A 13 3.15 0.71 -32.11
CA SER A 13 1.72 0.55 -32.36
C SER A 13 0.95 0.03 -31.15
N ASN A 14 1.58 -0.82 -30.33
CA ASN A 14 0.93 -1.34 -29.12
C ASN A 14 0.85 -0.26 -28.04
N THR A 15 1.89 0.54 -27.87
CA THR A 15 1.88 1.68 -26.93
C THR A 15 0.82 2.72 -27.31
N GLU A 16 0.71 3.05 -28.61
CA GLU A 16 -0.31 3.98 -29.11
C GLU A 16 -1.74 3.47 -28.86
N LEU A 17 -1.96 2.16 -28.98
CA LEU A 17 -3.24 1.52 -28.67
C LEU A 17 -3.54 1.51 -27.16
N ASP A 18 -2.53 1.26 -26.32
CA ASP A 18 -2.68 1.26 -24.87
C ASP A 18 -3.00 2.67 -24.33
N ASP A 19 -2.35 3.70 -24.90
CA ASP A 19 -2.60 5.10 -24.59
C ASP A 19 -4.02 5.51 -25.02
N LEU A 20 -4.45 5.08 -26.22
CA LEU A 20 -5.82 5.27 -26.73
C LEU A 20 -6.86 4.65 -25.78
N LEU A 21 -6.66 3.39 -25.38
CA LEU A 21 -7.61 2.69 -24.50
C LEU A 21 -7.66 3.30 -23.10
N SER A 22 -6.53 3.79 -22.59
CA SER A 22 -6.49 4.53 -21.33
C SER A 22 -7.31 5.83 -21.42
N ALA A 23 -7.10 6.63 -22.47
CA ALA A 23 -7.85 7.87 -22.68
C ALA A 23 -9.36 7.64 -22.83
N LEU A 24 -9.77 6.61 -23.58
CA LEU A 24 -11.17 6.23 -23.72
C LEU A 24 -11.79 5.76 -22.39
N THR A 25 -11.02 5.03 -21.57
CA THR A 25 -11.47 4.57 -20.25
C THR A 25 -11.66 5.75 -19.29
N ASP A 26 -10.74 6.72 -19.28
CA ASP A 26 -10.85 7.92 -18.44
C ASP A 26 -12.03 8.81 -18.84
N ALA A 27 -12.25 8.97 -20.15
CA ALA A 27 -13.41 9.71 -20.66
C ALA A 27 -14.73 9.05 -20.26
N LEU A 28 -14.80 7.72 -20.34
CA LEU A 28 -15.95 6.93 -19.90
C LEU A 28 -16.21 7.04 -18.39
N LEU A 29 -15.16 7.13 -17.57
CA LEU A 29 -15.30 7.32 -16.12
C LEU A 29 -15.75 8.73 -15.73
N THR A 30 -15.57 9.71 -16.62
CA THR A 30 -15.88 11.13 -16.38
C THR A 30 -17.21 11.55 -17.02
N ASP A 31 -18.03 10.59 -17.48
CA ASP A 31 -19.26 10.83 -18.26
C ASP A 31 -19.03 11.69 -19.53
N GLY A 32 -17.83 11.60 -20.11
CA GLY A 32 -17.47 12.31 -21.34
C GLY A 32 -18.08 11.69 -22.60
N GLU A 33 -18.12 12.47 -23.69
CA GLU A 33 -18.60 12.01 -25.00
C GLU A 33 -17.55 11.11 -25.69
N ILE A 34 -17.56 9.84 -25.35
CA ILE A 34 -16.57 8.83 -25.80
C ILE A 34 -16.53 8.70 -27.32
N ASP A 35 -17.68 8.79 -27.99
CA ASP A 35 -17.75 8.61 -29.44
C ASP A 35 -16.99 9.73 -30.17
N GLN A 36 -17.06 10.98 -29.68
CA GLN A 36 -16.33 12.11 -30.24
C GLN A 36 -14.83 12.01 -29.97
N LEU A 37 -14.46 11.61 -28.75
CA LEU A 37 -13.06 11.41 -28.39
C LEU A 37 -12.44 10.24 -29.17
N ALA A 38 -13.19 9.16 -29.41
CA ALA A 38 -12.75 8.04 -30.23
C ALA A 38 -12.48 8.48 -31.67
N ASP A 39 -13.38 9.26 -32.27
CA ASP A 39 -13.19 9.81 -33.62
C ASP A 39 -11.98 10.78 -33.68
N GLU A 40 -11.78 11.61 -32.65
CA GLU A 40 -10.62 12.52 -32.55
C GLU A 40 -9.31 11.74 -32.42
N LEU A 41 -9.24 10.74 -31.55
CA LEU A 41 -8.02 9.96 -31.32
C LEU A 41 -7.70 9.02 -32.48
N LEU A 42 -8.72 8.50 -33.19
CA LEU A 42 -8.55 7.76 -34.44
C LEU A 42 -7.96 8.63 -35.56
N ALA A 43 -8.21 9.94 -35.55
CA ALA A 43 -7.58 10.84 -36.51
C ALA A 43 -6.07 11.03 -36.25
N HIS A 44 -5.62 10.81 -35.02
CA HIS A 44 -4.23 10.97 -34.60
C HIS A 44 -3.46 9.65 -34.50
N THR A 45 -4.15 8.51 -34.54
CA THR A 45 -3.57 7.17 -34.35
C THR A 45 -3.77 6.32 -35.60
N ASN A 46 -2.76 5.55 -36.02
CA ASN A 46 -2.88 4.65 -37.18
C ASN A 46 -3.68 3.36 -36.89
N ALA A 47 -4.53 3.36 -35.86
CA ALA A 47 -5.26 2.17 -35.43
C ALA A 47 -6.39 1.83 -36.41
N PRO A 48 -6.66 0.53 -36.68
CA PRO A 48 -7.77 0.13 -37.53
C PRO A 48 -9.11 0.52 -36.89
N ARG A 49 -9.91 1.36 -37.57
CA ARG A 49 -11.20 1.84 -37.06
C ARG A 49 -12.12 0.72 -36.54
N ARG A 50 -12.14 -0.43 -37.22
CA ARG A 50 -12.92 -1.62 -36.82
C ARG A 50 -12.52 -2.20 -35.47
N GLU A 51 -11.24 -2.17 -35.13
CA GLU A 51 -10.75 -2.71 -33.85
C GLU A 51 -11.14 -1.77 -32.71
N VAL A 52 -11.01 -0.46 -32.93
CA VAL A 52 -11.37 0.57 -31.94
C VAL A 52 -12.89 0.62 -31.71
N GLU A 53 -13.71 0.56 -32.76
CA GLU A 53 -15.18 0.51 -32.63
C GLU A 53 -15.64 -0.69 -31.78
N GLY A 54 -15.03 -1.86 -31.99
CA GLY A 54 -15.32 -3.04 -31.18
C GLY A 54 -14.98 -2.85 -29.70
N LEU A 55 -13.84 -2.20 -29.42
CA LEU A 55 -13.39 -1.92 -28.05
C LEU A 55 -14.26 -0.85 -27.37
N VAL A 56 -14.60 0.23 -28.07
CA VAL A 56 -15.53 1.26 -27.56
C VAL A 56 -16.87 0.65 -27.15
N HIS A 57 -17.42 -0.24 -27.99
CA HIS A 57 -18.67 -0.93 -27.68
C HIS A 57 -18.56 -1.82 -26.41
N VAL A 58 -17.44 -2.52 -26.24
CA VAL A 58 -17.17 -3.32 -25.05
C VAL A 58 -17.05 -2.44 -23.81
N LEU A 59 -16.31 -1.33 -23.89
CA LEU A 59 -16.15 -0.36 -22.82
C LEU A 59 -17.49 0.20 -22.35
N GLN A 60 -18.34 0.66 -23.29
CA GLN A 60 -19.67 1.18 -22.98
C GLN A 60 -20.56 0.13 -22.29
N ARG A 61 -20.55 -1.12 -22.77
CA ARG A 61 -21.28 -2.21 -22.12
C ARG A 61 -20.74 -2.54 -20.73
N LEU A 62 -19.43 -2.53 -20.56
CA LEU A 62 -18.79 -2.81 -19.28
C LEU A 62 -19.17 -1.73 -18.26
N HIS A 63 -19.09 -0.46 -18.65
CA HIS A 63 -19.50 0.65 -17.80
C HIS A 63 -20.98 0.57 -17.43
N GLY A 64 -21.87 0.27 -18.38
CA GLY A 64 -23.29 0.05 -18.07
C GLY A 64 -23.57 -1.13 -17.14
N ALA A 65 -22.67 -2.12 -17.09
CA ALA A 65 -22.74 -3.26 -16.18
C ALA A 65 -22.09 -2.98 -14.81
N LEU A 66 -21.22 -1.98 -14.72
CA LEU A 66 -20.58 -1.57 -13.48
C LEU A 66 -21.57 -0.73 -12.66
N LEU A 67 -22.05 -1.30 -11.55
CA LEU A 67 -22.88 -0.56 -10.61
C LEU A 67 -22.00 0.37 -9.76
N VAL A 68 -22.39 1.63 -9.67
CA VAL A 68 -21.78 2.58 -8.73
C VAL A 68 -22.03 2.08 -7.30
N VAL A 69 -20.99 1.57 -6.65
CA VAL A 69 -21.05 1.14 -5.25
C VAL A 69 -20.59 2.28 -4.37
N GLN A 70 -21.45 2.71 -3.45
CA GLN A 70 -21.05 3.71 -2.45
C GLN A 70 -19.95 3.11 -1.56
N PRO A 71 -18.77 3.75 -1.45
CA PRO A 71 -17.70 3.22 -0.63
C PRO A 71 -18.13 3.15 0.84
N SER A 72 -17.83 2.05 1.50
CA SER A 72 -18.16 1.91 2.93
C SER A 72 -17.46 2.98 3.77
N HIS A 73 -18.09 3.43 4.85
CA HIS A 73 -17.51 4.39 5.79
C HIS A 73 -16.12 3.97 6.30
N ARG A 74 -15.90 2.65 6.47
CA ARG A 74 -14.61 2.09 6.87
C ARG A 74 -13.54 2.28 5.81
N PHE A 75 -13.89 2.06 4.54
CA PHE A 75 -12.98 2.23 3.40
C PHE A 75 -12.56 3.70 3.27
N THR A 76 -13.51 4.63 3.28
CA THR A 76 -13.21 6.07 3.14
C THR A 76 -12.34 6.58 4.29
N ARG A 77 -12.60 6.14 5.53
CA ARG A 77 -11.77 6.50 6.68
C ARG A 77 -10.34 5.99 6.53
N ARG A 78 -10.17 4.76 6.08
CA ARG A 78 -8.86 4.14 5.85
C ARG A 78 -8.09 4.86 4.74
N LEU A 79 -8.75 5.12 3.62
CA LEU A 79 -8.17 5.85 2.51
C LEU A 79 -7.72 7.26 2.92
N LYS A 80 -8.53 7.96 3.72
CA LYS A 80 -8.15 9.28 4.25
C LYS A 80 -6.92 9.21 5.16
N GLN A 81 -6.79 8.16 5.97
CA GLN A 81 -5.61 7.94 6.81
C GLN A 81 -4.35 7.69 5.98
N ASP A 82 -4.48 6.89 4.92
CA ASP A 82 -3.39 6.55 4.00
C ASP A 82 -2.90 7.78 3.22
N ILE A 83 -3.82 8.57 2.66
CA ILE A 83 -3.50 9.82 1.94
C ILE A 83 -2.81 10.84 2.87
N LEU A 84 -3.27 10.94 4.11
CA LEU A 84 -2.69 11.86 5.10
C LEU A 84 -1.37 11.33 5.70
N GLY A 85 -0.92 10.13 5.31
CA GLY A 85 0.29 9.52 5.84
C GLY A 85 0.20 9.23 7.35
N VAL A 86 -1.01 9.14 7.90
CA VAL A 86 -1.20 8.85 9.32
C VAL A 86 -0.95 7.36 9.51
N PRO A 87 0.12 6.95 10.23
CA PRO A 87 0.37 5.54 10.46
C PRO A 87 -0.85 4.93 11.15
N GLU A 88 -1.38 3.85 10.59
CA GLU A 88 -2.46 3.12 11.25
C GLU A 88 -1.95 2.66 12.62
N GLU A 89 -2.49 3.24 13.70
CA GLU A 89 -2.28 2.80 15.08
C GLU A 89 -2.95 1.43 15.36
N ASN A 90 -2.83 0.49 14.44
CA ASN A 90 -3.27 -0.89 14.63
C ASN A 90 -2.16 -1.73 15.29
N VAL A 91 -1.54 -1.17 16.33
CA VAL A 91 -0.57 -1.88 17.18
C VAL A 91 -1.24 -3.12 17.81
N VAL A 92 -2.55 -3.04 18.11
CA VAL A 92 -3.30 -4.12 18.78
C VAL A 92 -3.64 -5.29 17.85
N MET A 93 -3.85 -5.05 16.54
CA MET A 93 -4.18 -6.15 15.61
C MET A 93 -2.97 -7.03 15.24
N ARG A 94 -1.74 -6.52 15.37
CA ARG A 94 -0.51 -7.27 15.09
C ARG A 94 -0.20 -8.35 16.14
N PHE A 95 -0.71 -8.19 17.36
CA PHE A 95 -0.55 -9.19 18.44
C PHE A 95 -1.55 -10.34 18.38
N ARG A 96 -2.60 -10.25 17.54
CA ARG A 96 -3.65 -11.29 17.47
C ARG A 96 -3.28 -12.50 16.60
N GLN A 97 -2.06 -12.55 16.05
CA GLN A 97 -1.55 -13.69 15.25
C GLN A 97 -0.32 -14.37 15.86
N LEU A 98 0.02 -14.13 17.14
CA LEU A 98 1.10 -14.86 17.79
C LEU A 98 0.56 -16.16 18.43
N PRO A 99 1.11 -17.35 18.08
CA PRO A 99 0.75 -18.62 18.70
C PRO A 99 0.83 -18.51 20.23
N THR A 100 -0.12 -19.11 20.95
CA THR A 100 -0.27 -19.00 22.42
C THR A 100 1.03 -19.21 23.22
N ARG A 101 1.96 -20.00 22.67
CA ARG A 101 3.28 -20.25 23.25
C ARG A 101 4.17 -19.01 23.31
N VAL A 102 4.07 -18.10 22.34
CA VAL A 102 4.85 -16.86 22.30
C VAL A 102 4.30 -15.83 23.28
N GLN A 103 3.00 -15.79 23.51
CA GLN A 103 2.38 -14.89 24.49
C GLN A 103 2.86 -15.15 25.92
N LEU A 104 3.00 -16.44 26.28
CA LEU A 104 3.58 -16.84 27.57
C LEU A 104 5.05 -16.43 27.69
N ALA A 105 5.84 -16.62 26.62
CA ALA A 105 7.24 -16.23 26.61
C ALA A 105 7.43 -14.71 26.76
N THR A 106 6.59 -13.89 26.11
CA THR A 106 6.63 -12.42 26.25
C THR A 106 6.28 -11.99 27.68
N GLY A 107 5.27 -12.62 28.30
CA GLY A 107 4.92 -12.38 29.69
C GLY A 107 6.08 -12.70 30.65
N ILE A 108 6.71 -13.86 30.46
CA ILE A 108 7.86 -14.29 31.28
C ILE A 108 9.06 -13.36 31.06
N ALA A 109 9.35 -12.98 29.82
CA ALA A 109 10.46 -12.08 29.50
C ALA A 109 10.28 -10.68 30.11
N LEU A 110 9.07 -10.13 30.08
CA LEU A 110 8.76 -8.85 30.74
C LEU A 110 8.89 -8.95 32.26
N LEU A 111 8.38 -10.03 32.86
CA LEU A 111 8.47 -10.26 34.30
C LEU A 111 9.94 -10.42 34.75
N ALA A 112 10.73 -11.18 33.99
CA ALA A 112 12.15 -11.38 34.24
C ALA A 112 12.95 -10.08 34.08
N GLY A 113 12.68 -9.30 33.02
CA GLY A 113 13.30 -7.99 32.82
C GLY A 113 12.96 -7.01 33.94
N PHE A 114 11.71 -6.97 34.38
CA PHE A 114 11.27 -6.13 35.50
C PHE A 114 11.94 -6.52 36.82
N LEU A 115 11.98 -7.82 37.14
CA LEU A 115 12.66 -8.32 38.34
C LEU A 115 14.17 -8.07 38.29
N PHE A 116 14.79 -8.20 37.12
CA PHE A 116 16.21 -7.93 36.93
C PHE A 116 16.54 -6.45 37.18
N VAL A 117 15.74 -5.52 36.64
CA VAL A 117 15.91 -4.08 36.89
C VAL A 117 15.70 -3.74 38.37
N ARG A 118 14.68 -4.33 39.01
CA ARG A 118 14.41 -4.10 40.44
C ARG A 118 15.54 -4.63 41.32
N ARG A 119 16.06 -5.82 41.02
CA ARG A 119 17.21 -6.40 41.73
C ARG A 119 18.46 -5.57 41.54
N ARG A 120 18.70 -5.06 40.34
CA ARG A 120 19.87 -4.20 40.06
C ARG A 120 19.83 -2.93 40.91
N ARG A 121 18.68 -2.26 41.01
CA ARG A 121 18.53 -1.07 41.85
C ARG A 121 18.74 -1.35 43.33
N ALA A 122 18.26 -2.49 43.84
CA ALA A 122 18.47 -2.86 45.24
C ALA A 122 19.95 -3.07 45.59
N VAL A 123 20.75 -3.62 44.68
CA VAL A 123 22.20 -3.81 44.88
C VAL A 123 22.95 -2.47 44.85
N ASP A 124 22.55 -1.55 43.97
CA ASP A 124 23.15 -0.21 43.90
C ASP A 124 22.86 0.62 45.17
N ASP A 125 21.67 0.46 45.78
CA ASP A 125 21.28 1.15 47.03
C ASP A 125 22.04 0.62 48.27
N ASP A 126 22.32 -0.70 48.33
CA ASP A 126 23.09 -1.30 49.44
C ASP A 126 24.57 -0.90 49.39
N ALA A 127 25.17 -0.81 48.20
CA ALA A 127 26.57 -0.36 48.03
C ALA A 127 26.76 1.11 48.44
N LEU A 128 25.73 1.94 48.27
CA LEU A 128 25.75 3.36 48.67
C LEU A 128 25.54 3.56 50.18
N ARG A 129 24.96 2.57 50.88
CA ARG A 129 24.84 2.56 52.35
C ARG A 129 26.15 2.18 53.01
N ASP A 130 26.80 1.13 52.52
CA ASP A 130 28.06 0.62 53.08
C ASP A 130 29.18 1.67 52.99
N THR A 131 29.23 2.42 51.89
CA THR A 131 30.20 3.52 51.71
C THR A 131 29.96 4.71 52.64
N LYS A 132 28.71 4.99 53.01
CA LYS A 132 28.36 6.06 53.97
C LYS A 132 28.68 5.68 55.42
N GLU A 133 28.51 4.41 55.79
CA GLU A 133 28.86 3.95 57.13
C GLU A 133 30.38 3.97 57.37
N VAL A 134 31.16 3.58 56.36
CA VAL A 134 32.64 3.62 56.44
C VAL A 134 33.17 5.05 56.56
N THR A 135 32.55 6.02 55.86
CA THR A 135 32.95 7.43 55.96
C THR A 135 32.48 8.09 57.27
N ALA A 136 31.37 7.65 57.85
CA ALA A 136 30.87 8.15 59.13
C ALA A 136 31.72 7.67 60.33
N LEU A 137 32.45 6.57 60.21
CA LEU A 137 33.37 6.05 61.24
C LEU A 137 34.76 6.70 61.22
N LEU A 138 35.06 7.51 60.20
CA LEU A 138 36.34 8.22 60.03
C LEU A 138 36.29 9.70 60.48
N GLN A 139 35.19 10.14 61.08
CA GLN A 139 35.03 11.44 61.77
C GLN A 139 34.92 11.25 63.29
#